data_AF-A0A7W0TGP5-F1
#
_entry.id   AF-A0A7W0TGP5-F1
#
_cell.length_a   1.000
_cell.length_b   1.000
_cell.length_c   1.000
_cell.angle_alpha   90.00
_cell.angle_beta   90.00
_cell.angle_gamma   90.00
#
_symmetry.space_group_name_H-M   'P 1'
#
loop_
_entity.id
_entity.type
_entity.pdbx_description
1 polymer ?
#
loop_
_entity_poly.entity_id
_entity_poly.type
_entity_poly.pdbx_seq_one_letter_code
_entity_poly.pdbx_strand_id
1 'polypeptide(L)' 'AIAGLPGEQRAALVLREFEGLSYDQLADVLNTSEPAVKGRIHRARLAVLRQTTAWR' A
#
# COMPACT_ATOMS: atom_id res chain seq x y z
N ALA A 1 -10.52 6.77 -3.71
CA ALA A 1 -9.05 6.79 -3.58
C ALA A 1 -8.40 5.41 -3.63
N ILE A 2 -8.67 4.52 -2.68
CA ILE A 2 -8.00 3.19 -2.60
C ILE A 2 -8.27 2.30 -3.83
N ALA A 3 -9.51 2.30 -4.36
CA ALA A 3 -9.87 1.52 -5.54
C ALA A 3 -9.07 1.91 -6.81
N GLY A 4 -8.61 3.16 -6.91
CA GLY A 4 -7.83 3.66 -8.05
C GLY A 4 -6.33 3.37 -7.98
N LEU A 5 -5.85 2.70 -6.93
CA LEU A 5 -4.44 2.32 -6.81
C LEU A 5 -4.09 1.15 -7.75
N PRO A 6 -2.84 1.06 -8.24
CA PRO A 6 -2.33 -0.15 -8.86
C PRO A 6 -2.51 -1.35 -7.92
N GLY A 7 -2.82 -2.54 -8.48
CA GLY A 7 -3.20 -3.73 -7.71
C GLY A 7 -2.21 -4.06 -6.59
N GLU A 8 -0.91 -4.04 -6.88
CA GLU A 8 0.13 -4.34 -5.89
C GLU A 8 0.22 -3.29 -4.76
N GLN A 9 -0.02 -2.01 -5.08
CA GLN A 9 0.00 -0.93 -4.10
C GLN A 9 -1.24 -1.00 -3.20
N ARG A 10 -2.39 -1.33 -3.78
CA ARG A 10 -3.63 -1.57 -3.05
C ARG A 10 -3.49 -2.74 -2.11
N ALA A 11 -3.00 -3.88 -2.59
CA ALA A 11 -2.83 -5.09 -1.78
C ALA A 11 -1.89 -4.83 -0.60
N ALA A 12 -0.72 -4.23 -0.84
CA ALA A 12 0.23 -3.89 0.22
C ALA A 12 -0.35 -2.91 1.25
N LEU A 13 -1.11 -1.90 0.82
CA LEU A 13 -1.73 -0.94 1.73
C LEU A 13 -2.86 -1.58 2.54
N VAL A 14 -3.74 -2.37 1.91
CA VAL A 14 -4.88 -2.97 2.59
C VAL A 14 -4.42 -3.96 3.66
N LEU A 15 -3.53 -4.87 3.29
CA LEU A 15 -2.99 -5.85 4.23
C LEU A 15 -2.23 -5.19 5.38
N ARG A 16 -1.56 -4.04 5.14
CA ARG A 16 -0.87 -3.31 6.21
C ARG A 16 -1.85 -2.63 7.17
N GLU A 17 -2.83 -1.91 6.65
CA GLU A 17 -3.69 -1.03 7.46
C GLU A 17 -4.90 -1.75 8.08
N PHE A 18 -5.40 -2.81 7.44
CA PHE A 18 -6.58 -3.55 7.90
C PHE A 18 -6.23 -4.89 8.56
N GLU A 19 -5.23 -5.62 8.04
CA GLU A 19 -4.80 -6.90 8.60
C GLU A 19 -3.61 -6.76 9.58
N GLY A 20 -2.98 -5.58 9.64
CA GLY A 20 -1.91 -5.29 10.58
C GLY A 20 -0.57 -6.01 10.30
N LEU A 21 -0.43 -6.66 9.14
CA LEU A 21 0.77 -7.43 8.79
C LEU A 21 2.05 -6.58 8.84
N SER A 22 3.14 -7.16 9.32
CA SER A 22 4.47 -6.54 9.26
C SER A 22 5.05 -6.57 7.84
N TYR A 23 6.12 -5.81 7.57
CA TYR A 23 6.64 -5.68 6.21
C TYR A 23 7.26 -6.96 5.65
N ASP A 24 7.85 -7.79 6.51
CA ASP A 24 8.36 -9.13 6.19
C ASP A 24 7.21 -10.10 5.85
N GLN A 25 6.17 -10.16 6.69
CA GLN A 25 4.97 -10.96 6.40
C GLN A 25 4.30 -10.54 5.09
N LEU A 26 4.26 -9.24 4.82
CA LEU A 26 3.77 -8.71 3.54
C LEU A 26 4.65 -9.12 2.36
N ALA A 27 5.97 -9.16 2.55
CA ALA A 27 6.89 -9.57 1.50
C ALA A 27 6.66 -11.04 1.12
N ASP A 28 6.45 -11.89 2.11
CA ASP A 28 6.13 -13.31 1.92
C ASP A 28 4.77 -13.48 1.22
N VAL A 29 3.71 -12.84 1.74
CA VAL A 29 2.35 -12.94 1.19
C VAL A 29 2.26 -12.41 -0.25
N LEU A 30 2.98 -11.33 -0.55
CA LEU A 30 2.97 -10.69 -1.87
C LEU A 30 4.08 -11.21 -2.79
N ASN A 31 4.79 -12.26 -2.38
CA ASN A 31 5.90 -12.88 -3.12
C ASN A 31 6.89 -11.85 -3.67
N THR A 32 7.42 -11.00 -2.79
CA THR A 32 8.33 -9.90 -3.13
C THR A 32 9.35 -9.66 -2.01
N SER A 33 10.10 -8.57 -2.08
CA SER A 33 11.03 -8.16 -1.03
C SER A 33 10.45 -7.10 -0.10
N GLU A 34 10.91 -7.05 1.15
CA GLU A 34 10.51 -6.03 2.12
C GLU A 34 10.75 -4.59 1.61
N PRO A 35 11.87 -4.25 0.91
CA PRO A 35 12.04 -2.95 0.28
C PRO A 35 10.98 -2.63 -0.78
N ALA A 36 10.56 -3.62 -1.57
CA ALA A 36 9.51 -3.42 -2.56
C ALA A 36 8.16 -3.14 -1.90
N VAL A 37 7.82 -3.84 -0.81
CA VAL A 37 6.63 -3.58 0.01
C VAL A 37 6.64 -2.15 0.56
N LYS A 38 7.74 -1.71 1.17
CA LYS A 38 7.90 -0.33 1.67
C LYS A 38 7.64 0.70 0.58
N GLY A 39 8.20 0.49 -0.61
CA GLY A 39 7.98 1.35 -1.78
C GLY A 39 6.52 1.35 -2.26
N ARG A 40 5.86 0.19 -2.30
CA ARG A 40 4.45 0.05 -2.68
C ARG A 40 3.54 0.82 -1.71
N ILE A 41 3.72 0.65 -0.40
CA ILE A 41 2.94 1.32 0.65
C ILE A 41 3.15 2.84 0.61
N HIS A 42 4.41 3.29 0.48
CA HIS A 42 4.71 4.70 0.39
C HIS A 42 3.99 5.38 -0.78
N ARG A 43 4.09 4.81 -1.98
CA ARG A 43 3.39 5.33 -3.17
C ARG A 43 1.87 5.28 -3.02
N ALA A 44 1.33 4.22 -2.42
CA ALA A 44 -0.09 4.07 -2.14
C ALA A 44 -0.61 5.21 -1.25
N ARG A 45 0.07 5.50 -0.13
CA ARG A 45 -0.28 6.57 0.80
C ARG A 45 -0.25 7.95 0.12
N LEU A 46 0.80 8.23 -0.66
CA LEU A 46 0.89 9.50 -1.41
C LEU A 46 -0.26 9.66 -2.42
N ALA A 47 -0.62 8.58 -3.12
CA ALA A 47 -1.71 8.61 -4.08
C ALA A 47 -3.08 8.82 -3.41
N VAL A 48 -3.31 8.20 -2.25
CA VAL A 48 -4.52 8.44 -1.44
C VAL A 48 -4.56 9.88 -0.95
N LEU A 49 -3.46 10.39 -0.39
CA LEU A 49 -3.37 11.76 0.11
C LEU A 49 -3.69 12.78 -0.98
N ARG A 50 -3.07 12.67 -2.16
CA ARG A 50 -3.34 13.58 -3.29
C ARG A 50 -4.81 13.60 -3.69
N GLN A 51 -5.46 12.45 -3.66
CA GLN A 51 -6.87 12.33 -4.02
C GLN A 51 -7.82 12.84 -2.95
N THR A 52 -7.44 12.81 -1.68
CA THR A 52 -8.28 13.34 -0.59
C THR A 52 -8.05 14.83 -0.34
N THR A 53 -6.84 15.35 -0.56
CA THR A 53 -6.57 16.80 -0.48
C THR A 53 -7.17 17.60 -1.64
N ALA A 54 -7.49 16.96 -2.77
CA ALA A 54 -8.16 17.60 -3.91
C ALA A 54 -9.64 17.97 -3.65
N TRP A 55 -10.18 17.66 -2.47
CA TRP A 55 -11.55 17.98 -2.07
C TRP A 55 -11.64 19.10 -1.01
N ARG A 56 -10.52 19.72 -0.63
CA ARG A 56 -10.50 20.95 0.17
C ARG A 56 -10.35 22.15 -0.73
#